data_AF-A0A7K3G4X1-F1
#
_entry.id   AF-A0A7K3G4X1-F1
#
_cell.length_a   1.000
_cell.length_b   1.000
_cell.length_c   1.000
_cell.angle_alpha   90.00
_cell.angle_beta   90.00
_cell.angle_gamma   90.00
#
_symmetry.space_group_name_H-M   'P 1'
#
loop_
_entity.id
_entity.type
_entity.pdbx_description
1 polymer ?
#
loop_
_entity_poly.entity_id
_entity_poly.type
_entity_poly.pdbx_seq_one_letter_code
_entity_poly.pdbx_strand_id
1 'polypeptide(L)'
;LWAGVAGDLDALRLLAERSDAAARRAGIAMEEHRRYRAHLTVARGRGDGMDPGPFLEVLDGFEGGRWEAGELTLVRSRLPVGGVRGERPRYERVGGWPLGGGADGAG
;
A
#
# COMPACT_ATOMS: atom_id res chain seq x y z
N LEU A 1 -0.80 -6.25 11.70
CA LEU A 1 0.10 -5.21 12.23
C LEU A 1 0.52 -4.29 11.10
N TRP A 2 0.39 -2.98 11.30
CA TRP A 2 0.76 -1.97 10.32
C TRP A 2 1.30 -0.73 11.04
N ALA A 3 2.17 0.01 10.36
CA ALA A 3 2.65 1.32 10.79
C ALA A 3 1.93 2.40 9.96
N GLY A 4 1.49 3.47 10.63
CA GLY A 4 0.91 4.62 9.94
C GLY A 4 1.96 5.34 9.08
N VAL A 5 1.50 6.02 8.04
CA VAL A 5 2.32 6.98 7.30
C VAL A 5 2.00 8.38 7.84
N ALA A 6 3.00 9.25 7.87
CA ALA A 6 2.88 10.68 8.17
C ALA A 6 3.40 11.52 6.99
N GLY A 7 3.17 12.83 7.01
CA GLY A 7 3.57 13.76 5.94
C GLY A 7 2.39 14.12 5.03
N ASP A 8 2.58 14.05 3.72
CA ASP A 8 1.65 14.55 2.70
C ASP A 8 0.42 13.64 2.49
N LEU A 9 -0.34 13.40 3.56
CA LEU A 9 -1.48 12.47 3.58
C LEU A 9 -2.61 12.87 2.64
N ASP A 10 -2.85 14.17 2.45
CA ASP A 10 -3.84 14.64 1.49
C ASP A 10 -3.43 14.36 0.04
N ALA A 11 -2.13 14.47 -0.28
CA ALA A 11 -1.62 14.13 -1.60
C ALA A 11 -1.74 12.62 -1.86
N LEU A 12 -1.41 11.78 -0.87
CA LEU A 12 -1.60 10.33 -0.97
C LEU A 12 -3.08 9.93 -1.12
N ARG A 13 -3.98 10.60 -0.40
CA ARG A 13 -5.43 10.38 -0.53
C ARG A 13 -5.92 10.76 -1.92
N LEU A 14 -5.51 11.92 -2.43
CA LEU A 14 -5.85 12.35 -3.79
C LEU A 14 -5.31 11.38 -4.85
N LEU A 15 -4.10 10.86 -4.66
CA LEU A 15 -3.51 9.86 -5.56
C LEU A 15 -4.37 8.59 -5.58
N ALA A 16 -4.76 8.07 -4.41
CA ALA A 16 -5.63 6.90 -4.30
C ALA A 16 -6.98 7.11 -5.00
N GLU A 17 -7.66 8.24 -4.74
CA GLU A 17 -8.93 8.59 -5.38
C GLU A 17 -8.81 8.66 -6.92
N ARG A 18 -7.70 9.23 -7.43
CA ARG A 18 -7.43 9.30 -8.87
C ARG A 18 -7.15 7.92 -9.47
N SER A 19 -6.44 7.05 -8.75
CA SER A 19 -6.22 5.66 -9.16
C SER A 19 -7.53 4.89 -9.27
N ASP A 20 -8.42 5.02 -8.28
CA ASP A 20 -9.74 4.40 -8.30
C ASP A 20 -10.61 4.90 -9.46
N ALA A 21 -10.59 6.21 -9.72
CA ALA A 21 -11.29 6.79 -10.87
C ALA A 21 -10.72 6.32 -12.21
N ALA A 22 -9.40 6.10 -12.31
CA ALA A 22 -8.77 5.54 -13.51
C ALA A 22 -9.19 4.07 -13.73
N ALA A 23 -9.20 3.26 -12.67
CA ALA A 23 -9.64 1.86 -12.75
C ALA A 23 -11.11 1.75 -13.19
N ARG A 24 -12.00 2.57 -12.63
CA ARG A 24 -13.41 2.63 -13.04
C ARG A 24 -13.58 3.04 -14.50
N ARG A 25 -12.84 4.04 -14.98
CA ARG A 25 -12.86 4.46 -16.39
C ARG A 25 -12.35 3.37 -17.34
N ALA A 26 -11.46 2.50 -16.86
CA ALA A 26 -11.00 1.32 -17.58
C ALA A 26 -11.97 0.11 -17.49
N GLY A 27 -13.14 0.27 -16.86
CA GLY A 27 -14.15 -0.78 -16.74
C GLY A 27 -13.91 -1.78 -15.62
N ILE A 28 -12.99 -1.49 -14.68
CA ILE A 28 -12.69 -2.38 -13.55
C ILE A 28 -13.67 -2.07 -12.41
N ALA A 29 -14.42 -3.09 -11.98
CA ALA A 29 -15.27 -2.98 -10.79
C ALA A 29 -14.39 -2.80 -9.54
N MET A 30 -14.48 -1.64 -8.91
CA MET A 30 -13.85 -1.38 -7.62
C MET A 30 -14.84 -1.71 -6.51
N GLU A 31 -14.41 -2.51 -5.53
CA GLU A 31 -15.21 -2.79 -4.33
C GLU A 31 -15.52 -1.49 -3.56
N GLU A 32 -16.49 -1.57 -2.64
CA GLU A 32 -16.95 -0.44 -1.85
C GLU A 32 -15.78 0.32 -1.22
N HIS A 33 -15.72 1.63 -1.49
CA HIS A 33 -14.62 2.49 -1.06
C HIS A 33 -14.60 2.62 0.46
N ARG A 34 -13.83 1.76 1.12
CA ARG A 34 -13.30 2.11 2.44
C ARG A 34 -12.42 3.34 2.27
N ARG A 35 -12.55 4.30 3.19
CA ARG A 35 -11.69 5.48 3.20
C ARG A 35 -10.23 5.03 3.16
N TYR A 36 -9.48 5.60 2.22
CA TYR A 36 -8.04 5.35 2.10
C TYR A 36 -7.34 5.72 3.41
N ARG A 37 -6.55 4.79 3.94
CA ARG A 37 -5.73 4.99 5.14
C ARG A 37 -4.29 4.60 4.78
N ALA A 38 -3.42 5.59 4.66
CA ALA A 38 -2.02 5.38 4.34
C ALA A 38 -1.35 4.58 5.47
N HIS A 39 -0.79 3.41 5.12
CA HIS A 39 -0.12 2.55 6.07
C HIS A 39 0.87 1.63 5.36
N LEU A 40 1.89 1.19 6.10
CA LEU A 40 2.75 0.08 5.70
C LEU A 40 2.34 -1.16 6.49
N THR A 41 1.90 -2.21 5.78
CA THR A 41 1.67 -3.51 6.43
C THR A 41 3.01 -4.14 6.79
N VAL A 42 3.28 -4.30 8.08
CA VAL A 42 4.52 -4.91 8.59
C VAL A 42 4.37 -6.42 8.75
N ALA A 43 3.23 -6.86 9.27
CA ALA A 43 2.94 -8.27 9.43
C ALA A 43 1.44 -8.55 9.35
N ARG A 44 1.11 -9.76 8.88
CA ARG A 44 -0.25 -10.31 8.91
C ARG A 44 -0.25 -11.52 9.83
N GLY A 45 -1.13 -11.52 10.83
CA GLY A 45 -1.39 -12.71 11.63
C GLY A 45 -1.98 -13.80 10.73
N ARG A 46 -1.54 -15.05 10.91
CA ARG A 46 -2.11 -16.21 10.24
C ARG A 46 -2.47 -17.25 11.30
N GLY A 47 -3.71 -17.73 11.28
CA GLY A 47 -4.22 -18.75 12.19
C GLY A 47 -4.66 -18.21 13.56
N ASP A 48 -5.27 -19.10 14.33
CA ASP A 48 -5.82 -18.81 15.66
C ASP A 48 -4.67 -18.93 16.68
N GLY A 49 -4.37 -17.86 17.41
CA GLY A 49 -3.35 -17.86 18.48
C GLY A 49 -2.14 -16.93 18.30
N MET A 50 -2.13 -16.05 17.27
CA MET A 50 -1.13 -14.98 17.22
C MET A 50 -1.54 -13.84 18.15
N ASP A 51 -0.77 -13.61 19.22
CA ASP A 51 -0.90 -12.43 20.08
C ASP A 51 -0.04 -11.27 19.51
N PRO A 52 -0.66 -10.17 19.06
CA PRO A 52 0.09 -9.03 18.55
C PRO A 52 0.72 -8.17 19.66
N GLY A 53 0.34 -8.35 20.93
CA GLY A 53 0.73 -7.50 22.07
C GLY A 53 2.23 -7.24 22.16
N PRO A 54 3.10 -8.26 22.18
CA PRO A 54 4.55 -8.06 22.27
C PRO A 54 5.14 -7.25 21.10
N PHE A 55 4.57 -7.39 19.90
CA PHE A 55 5.01 -6.60 18.75
C PHE A 55 4.56 -5.15 18.83
N LEU A 56 3.36 -4.90 19.37
CA LEU A 56 2.85 -3.56 19.59
C LEU A 56 3.66 -2.83 20.65
N GLU A 57 4.06 -3.49 21.73
CA GLU A 57 4.89 -2.91 22.78
C GLU A 57 6.28 -2.51 22.26
N VAL A 58 6.94 -3.38 21.49
CA VAL A 58 8.26 -3.08 20.91
C VAL A 58 8.20 -1.98 19.85
N LEU A 59 7.09 -1.89 19.11
CA LEU A 59 6.90 -0.89 18.06
C LEU A 59 6.16 0.36 18.55
N ASP A 60 5.87 0.45 19.85
CA ASP A 60 5.27 1.65 20.39
C ASP A 60 6.23 2.83 20.26
N GLY A 61 5.72 3.95 19.75
CA GLY A 61 6.53 5.11 19.39
C GLY A 61 7.55 4.89 18.25
N PHE A 62 7.51 3.76 17.54
CA PHE A 62 8.36 3.56 16.37
C PHE A 62 8.11 4.63 15.31
N GLU A 63 9.17 5.33 14.93
CA GLU A 63 9.18 6.29 13.83
C GLU A 63 10.20 5.85 12.78
N GLY A 64 9.72 5.62 11.55
CA GLY A 64 10.57 5.27 10.42
C GLY A 64 11.27 6.51 9.83
N GLY A 65 12.31 6.28 9.03
CA GLY A 65 12.98 7.37 8.31
C GLY A 65 12.07 8.02 7.24
N ARG A 66 12.29 9.30 6.97
CA ARG A 66 11.63 10.03 5.87
C ARG A 66 12.01 9.40 4.52
N TRP A 67 11.04 9.28 3.63
CA TRP A 67 11.23 8.88 2.24
C TRP A 67 10.29 9.69 1.35
N GLU A 68 10.60 9.72 0.06
CA GLU A 68 9.77 10.33 -0.97
C GLU A 68 9.14 9.25 -1.84
N ALA A 69 7.84 9.36 -2.09
CA ALA A 69 7.14 8.44 -2.99
C ALA A 69 7.53 8.73 -4.44
N GLY A 70 8.45 7.93 -4.99
CA GLY A 70 8.96 8.16 -6.35
C GLY A 70 8.04 7.67 -7.47
N GLU A 71 7.16 6.70 -7.22
CA GLU A 71 6.39 6.05 -8.28
C GLU A 71 5.07 5.43 -7.78
N LEU A 72 4.03 5.49 -8.63
CA LEU A 72 2.84 4.66 -8.53
C LEU A 72 3.01 3.41 -9.41
N THR A 73 2.85 2.21 -8.84
CA THR A 73 3.01 0.94 -9.58
C THR A 73 1.69 0.16 -9.64
N LEU A 74 1.32 -0.33 -10.82
CA LEU A 74 0.26 -1.34 -10.97
C LEU A 74 0.86 -2.73 -10.75
N VAL A 75 0.31 -3.46 -9.78
CA VAL A 75 0.81 -4.78 -9.37
C VAL A 75 -0.25 -5.85 -9.60
N ARG A 76 0.14 -6.95 -10.25
CA ARG A 76 -0.65 -8.18 -10.36
C ARG A 76 -0.25 -9.13 -9.24
N SER A 77 -1.23 -9.57 -8.47
CA SER A 77 -1.05 -10.61 -7.45
C SER A 77 -1.44 -11.97 -8.02
N ARG A 78 -0.54 -12.95 -7.96
CA ARG A 78 -0.85 -14.37 -8.18
C ARG A 78 -1.03 -15.02 -6.83
N LEU A 79 -2.28 -15.32 -6.48
CA LEU A 79 -2.61 -15.97 -5.22
C LEU A 79 -2.31 -17.48 -5.30
N PRO A 80 -1.90 -18.10 -4.18
CA PRO A 80 -1.86 -19.55 -4.04
C PRO A 80 -3.20 -20.17 -4.46
N VAL A 81 -3.16 -21.18 -5.33
CA VAL A 81 -4.35 -21.89 -5.82
C VAL A 81 -4.59 -23.21 -5.07
N GLY A 82 -3.55 -23.76 -4.43
CA GLY A 82 -3.62 -24.98 -3.64
C GLY A 82 -3.36 -24.68 -2.17
N GLY A 83 -4.07 -25.34 -1.26
CA GLY A 83 -3.90 -25.24 0.20
C GLY A 83 -2.56 -25.77 0.74
N VAL A 84 -1.49 -25.66 -0.05
CA VAL A 84 -0.13 -26.04 0.34
C VAL A 84 0.33 -25.12 1.45
N ARG A 85 0.67 -25.73 2.59
CA ARG A 85 1.14 -25.01 3.77
C ARG A 85 2.41 -24.24 3.42
N GLY A 86 2.35 -22.92 3.55
CA GLY A 86 3.48 -22.02 3.34
C GLY A 86 3.50 -21.30 2.00
N GLU A 87 2.57 -21.58 1.08
CA GLU A 87 2.46 -20.80 -0.14
C GLU A 87 2.16 -19.32 0.16
N ARG A 88 2.76 -18.43 -0.63
CA ARG A 88 2.64 -16.99 -0.51
C ARG A 88 2.27 -16.38 -1.86
N PRO A 89 1.46 -15.31 -1.88
CA PRO A 89 1.21 -14.56 -3.10
C PRO A 89 2.51 -14.14 -3.77
N ARG A 90 2.57 -14.28 -5.10
CA ARG A 90 3.64 -13.70 -5.91
C ARG A 90 3.13 -12.41 -6.54
N TYR A 91 3.92 -11.36 -6.43
CA TYR A 91 3.59 -10.05 -6.97
C TYR A 91 4.43 -9.79 -8.22
N GLU A 92 3.80 -9.22 -9.24
CA GLU A 92 4.45 -8.83 -10.48
C GLU A 92 4.05 -7.40 -10.81
N ARG A 93 5.04 -6.59 -11.17
CA ARG A 93 4.80 -5.25 -11.69
C ARG A 93 4.29 -5.34 -13.13
N VAL A 94 3.14 -4.73 -13.38
CA VAL A 94 2.52 -4.63 -14.71
C VAL A 94 2.88 -3.31 -15.38
N GLY A 95 3.03 -2.24 -14.60
CA GLY A 95 3.41 -0.91 -15.08
C GLY A 95 3.70 0.02 -13.91
N GLY A 96 4.31 1.17 -14.19
CA GLY A 96 4.49 2.20 -13.18
C GLY A 96 4.69 3.59 -13.76
N TRP A 97 4.36 4.60 -12.97
CA TRP A 97 4.30 6.00 -13.34
C TRP A 97 5.05 6.83 -12.30
N PRO A 98 6.12 7.56 -12.68
CA PRO A 98 6.87 8.39 -11.75
C PRO A 98 5.97 9.50 -11.17
N LEU A 99 6.16 9.81 -9.90
CA LEU A 99 5.42 10.85 -9.19
C LEU A 99 6.20 12.18 -9.08
N GLY A 100 7.50 12.17 -9.39
CA GLY A 100 8.35 13.36 -9.47
C GLY A 100 8.31 13.99 -10.87
N GLY A 101 7.99 15.29 -10.93
CA GLY A 101 7.93 16.06 -12.17
C GLY A 101 7.27 17.44 -12.05
N GLY A 102 7.43 18.11 -10.90
CA GLY A 102 6.71 19.34 -10.56
C GLY A 102 7.51 20.37 -9.79
N ALA A 103 8.79 20.58 -10.15
CA ALA A 103 9.54 21.81 -9.91
C ALA A 103 10.78 21.79 -10.81
N ASP A 104 10.61 22.25 -12.05
CA ASP A 104 11.60 23.02 -12.82
C ASP A 104 10.83 23.74 -13.92
N GLY A 105 10.18 24.83 -13.51
CA GLY A 105 9.69 25.85 -14.42
C GLY A 105 10.76 26.93 -14.55
N ALA A 106 11.16 27.20 -15.79
CA ALA A 106 11.71 28.47 -16.28
C ALA A 106 12.82 29.15 -15.45
N GLY A 107 14.04 29.04 -15.98
CA GLY A 107 15.16 29.96 -15.78
C GLY A 107 16.13 29.80 -16.92
#